data_AF-A0A2G5ZE69-F1
#
_entry.id   AF-A0A2G5ZE69-F1
#
_cell.length_a   1.000
_cell.length_b   1.000
_cell.length_c   1.000
_cell.angle_alpha   90.00
_cell.angle_beta   90.00
_cell.angle_gamma   90.00
#
_symmetry.space_group_name_H-M   'P 1'
#
loop_
_entity.id
_entity.type
_entity.pdbx_description
1 polymer ?
#
loop_
_entity_poly.entity_id
_entity_poly.type
_entity_poly.pdbx_seq_one_letter_code
_entity_poly.pdbx_strand_id
1 'polypeptide(L)'
;MNMDELVIVGLTFANVGFILLILGQARQIKVLKAENHRLRPVESQNELITDAQEKLKTLGVVNTVKYLREFKGMSMVDAKRLVDTIKE
;
A
#
# COMPACT_ATOMS: atom_id res chain seq x y z
N MET A 1 14.37 3.29 -44.45
CA MET A 1 14.06 3.66 -43.06
C MET A 1 15.36 4.12 -42.44
N ASN A 2 15.41 5.37 -42.02
CA ASN A 2 16.63 5.96 -41.47
C ASN A 2 16.87 5.44 -40.04
N MET A 3 18.12 5.49 -39.58
CA MET A 3 18.49 4.95 -38.26
C MET A 3 17.66 5.60 -37.14
N ASP A 4 17.36 6.88 -37.28
CA ASP A 4 16.53 7.66 -36.34
C ASP A 4 15.07 7.18 -36.30
N GLU A 5 14.49 6.83 -37.46
CA GLU A 5 13.13 6.29 -37.55
C GLU A 5 13.02 4.93 -36.85
N LEU A 6 14.07 4.11 -36.97
CA LEU A 6 14.14 2.78 -36.36
C LEU A 6 14.24 2.88 -34.82
N VAL A 7 15.00 3.85 -34.31
CA VAL A 7 15.10 4.15 -32.87
C VAL A 7 13.78 4.68 -32.30
N ILE A 8 13.12 5.60 -32.99
CA ILE A 8 11.82 6.16 -32.57
C ILE A 8 10.74 5.07 -32.51
N VAL A 9 10.68 4.21 -33.53
CA VAL A 9 9.74 3.09 -33.56
C VAL A 9 10.03 2.13 -32.41
N GLY A 10 11.29 1.77 -32.18
CA GLY A 10 11.70 0.90 -31.07
C GLY A 10 11.30 1.45 -29.69
N LEU A 11 11.55 2.74 -29.44
CA LEU A 11 11.13 3.41 -28.20
C LEU A 11 9.62 3.44 -28.03
N THR A 12 8.88 3.65 -29.12
CA THR A 12 7.41 3.67 -29.09
C THR A 12 6.86 2.29 -28.70
N PHE A 13 7.35 1.22 -29.33
CA PHE A 13 6.95 -0.14 -28.97
C PHE A 13 7.31 -0.51 -27.53
N ALA A 14 8.49 -0.11 -27.06
CA ALA A 14 8.90 -0.35 -25.67
C ALA A 14 7.95 0.33 -24.67
N ASN A 15 7.61 1.60 -24.89
CA ASN A 15 6.67 2.33 -24.04
C ASN A 15 5.28 1.71 -24.03
N VAL A 16 4.75 1.32 -25.19
CA VAL A 16 3.47 0.61 -25.28
C VAL A 16 3.52 -0.71 -24.50
N GLY A 17 4.61 -1.46 -24.61
CA GLY A 17 4.83 -2.68 -23.83
C GLY A 17 4.82 -2.43 -22.33
N PHE A 18 5.53 -1.40 -21.86
CA PHE A 18 5.54 -1.02 -20.43
C PHE A 18 4.15 -0.61 -19.94
N ILE A 19 3.39 0.15 -20.73
CA ILE A 19 2.02 0.54 -20.36
C ILE A 19 1.13 -0.70 -20.19
N LEU A 20 1.20 -1.67 -21.10
CA LEU A 20 0.43 -2.91 -21.00
C LEU A 20 0.79 -3.73 -19.76
N LEU A 21 2.09 -3.82 -19.43
CA LEU A 21 2.54 -4.49 -18.21
C LEU A 21 2.01 -3.81 -16.94
N ILE A 22 2.08 -2.47 -16.88
CA ILE A 22 1.55 -1.69 -15.75
C ILE A 22 0.05 -1.93 -15.59
N LEU A 23 -0.72 -1.91 -16.69
CA LEU A 23 -2.16 -2.17 -16.66
C LEU A 23 -2.48 -3.60 -16.19
N GLY A 24 -1.69 -4.59 -16.61
CA GLY A 24 -1.82 -5.96 -16.15
C GLY A 24 -1.60 -6.09 -14.64
N GLN A 25 -0.50 -5.51 -14.14
CA GLN A 25 -0.19 -5.50 -12.70
C GLN A 25 -1.25 -4.76 -11.89
N ALA A 26 -1.75 -3.62 -12.38
CA ALA A 26 -2.79 -2.84 -11.71
C ALA A 26 -4.09 -3.64 -11.52
N ARG A 27 -4.47 -4.46 -12.51
CA ARG A 27 -5.64 -5.35 -12.39
C ARG A 27 -5.44 -6.42 -11.33
N GLN A 28 -4.27 -7.06 -11.31
CA GLN A 28 -3.93 -8.07 -10.30
C GLN A 28 -3.96 -7.47 -8.89
N ILE A 29 -3.35 -6.29 -8.71
CA ILE A 29 -3.38 -5.56 -7.43
C ILE A 29 -4.82 -5.24 -7.02
N LYS A 30 -5.68 -4.83 -7.96
CA LYS A 30 -7.09 -4.54 -7.65
C LYS A 30 -7.86 -5.78 -7.18
N VAL A 31 -7.65 -6.92 -7.83
CA VAL A 31 -8.27 -8.20 -7.43
C VAL A 31 -7.74 -8.63 -6.07
N LEU A 32 -6.42 -8.63 -5.89
CA LEU A 32 -5.78 -8.97 -4.61
C LEU A 32 -6.24 -8.05 -3.49
N LYS A 33 -6.42 -6.74 -3.75
CA LYS A 33 -6.93 -5.79 -2.76
C LYS A 33 -8.39 -6.08 -2.40
N ALA A 34 -9.22 -6.41 -3.38
CA ALA A 34 -10.63 -6.77 -3.14
C ALA A 34 -10.76 -8.09 -2.38
N GLU A 35 -9.93 -9.08 -2.69
CA GLU A 35 -9.89 -10.37 -2.02
C GLU A 35 -9.33 -10.24 -0.60
N ASN A 36 -8.26 -9.47 -0.39
CA ASN A 36 -7.71 -9.18 0.92
C ASN A 36 -8.71 -8.41 1.81
N HIS A 37 -9.51 -7.51 1.23
CA HIS A 37 -10.61 -6.86 1.93
C HIS A 37 -11.77 -7.83 2.27
N ARG A 38 -11.97 -8.90 1.49
CA ARG A 38 -13.00 -9.93 1.77
C ARG A 38 -12.54 -10.96 2.79
N LEU A 39 -11.26 -11.33 2.76
CA LEU A 39 -10.66 -12.37 3.61
C LEU A 39 -10.21 -11.85 4.96
N ARG A 40 -9.81 -10.57 5.05
CA ARG A 40 -9.60 -9.95 6.35
C ARG A 40 -10.97 -9.80 7.01
N PRO A 41 -11.19 -10.37 8.21
CA PRO A 41 -12.27 -9.85 9.03
C PRO A 41 -12.03 -8.34 9.10
N VAL A 42 -13.07 -7.56 8.82
CA VAL A 42 -13.02 -6.13 9.07
C VAL A 42 -12.82 -6.01 10.58
N GLU A 43 -11.56 -5.99 11.00
CA GLU A 43 -11.18 -5.61 12.35
C GLU A 43 -11.87 -4.28 12.54
N SER A 44 -12.84 -4.26 13.46
CA SER A 44 -13.65 -3.05 13.61
C SER A 44 -12.69 -1.92 13.91
N GLN A 45 -12.95 -0.72 13.38
CA GLN A 45 -12.06 0.42 13.65
C GLN A 45 -11.81 0.58 15.16
N ASN A 46 -12.78 0.21 16.00
CA ASN A 46 -12.66 0.17 17.45
C ASN A 46 -11.65 -0.86 17.98
N GLU A 47 -11.60 -2.08 17.44
CA GLU A 47 -10.60 -3.08 17.83
C GLU A 47 -9.19 -2.61 17.45
N LEU A 48 -9.05 -2.04 16.25
CA LEU A 48 -7.77 -1.55 15.74
C LEU A 48 -7.25 -0.34 16.55
N ILE A 49 -8.16 0.55 16.97
CA ILE A 49 -7.84 1.66 17.88
C ILE A 49 -7.45 1.14 19.26
N THR A 50 -8.16 0.14 19.79
CA THR A 50 -7.87 -0.42 21.12
C THR A 50 -6.51 -1.11 21.16
N ASP A 51 -6.20 -1.93 20.14
CA ASP A 51 -4.90 -2.62 20.00
C ASP A 51 -3.76 -1.60 19.80
N ALA A 52 -3.98 -0.56 18.98
CA ALA A 52 -3.01 0.52 18.82
C ALA A 52 -2.79 1.31 20.12
N GLN A 53 -3.84 1.55 20.91
CA GLN A 53 -3.74 2.27 22.18
C GLN A 53 -3.01 1.45 23.26
N GLU A 54 -3.25 0.14 23.32
CA GLU A 54 -2.52 -0.78 24.19
C GLU A 54 -1.02 -0.82 23.82
N LYS A 55 -0.72 -0.89 22.52
CA LYS A 55 0.66 -0.87 22.02
C LYS A 55 1.33 0.48 22.17
N LEU A 56 0.58 1.58 22.12
CA LEU A 56 1.08 2.91 22.39
C LEU A 56 1.57 3.05 23.82
N LYS A 57 0.79 2.50 24.77
CA LYS A 57 1.14 2.50 26.20
C LYS A 57 2.32 1.60 26.52
N THR A 58 2.47 0.47 25.82
CA THR A 58 3.51 -0.54 26.13
C THR A 58 4.83 -0.31 25.38
N LEU A 59 4.78 0.09 24.12
CA LEU A 59 5.95 0.16 23.23
C LEU A 59 6.39 1.59 22.87
N GLY A 60 5.51 2.57 23.09
CA GLY A 60 5.73 3.97 22.70
C GLY A 60 5.51 4.25 21.21
N VAL A 61 5.31 5.53 20.89
CA VAL A 61 4.85 6.07 19.59
C VAL A 61 5.53 5.43 18.38
N VAL A 62 6.87 5.41 18.36
CA VAL A 62 7.65 4.96 17.18
C VAL A 62 7.45 3.47 16.92
N ASN A 63 7.42 2.65 17.97
CA ASN A 63 7.27 1.21 17.85
C ASN A 63 5.83 0.81 17.52
N THR A 64 4.84 1.56 17.99
CA THR A 64 3.43 1.36 17.63
C THR A 64 3.18 1.66 16.15
N VAL A 65 3.74 2.75 15.61
CA VAL A 65 3.68 3.04 14.17
C VAL A 65 4.34 1.91 13.35
N LYS A 66 5.49 1.41 13.81
CA LYS A 66 6.18 0.28 13.15
C LYS A 66 5.33 -0.99 13.18
N TYR A 67 4.70 -1.31 14.31
CA TYR A 67 3.80 -2.45 14.45
C TYR A 67 2.59 -2.37 13.48
N LEU A 68 1.93 -1.21 13.42
CA LEU A 68 0.78 -1.01 12.52
C LEU A 68 1.17 -1.16 11.04
N ARG A 69 2.40 -0.75 10.69
CA ARG A 69 2.91 -0.89 9.33
C ARG A 69 3.22 -2.33 8.96
N GLU A 70 3.90 -3.06 9.84
CA GLU A 70 4.38 -4.41 9.55
C GLU A 70 3.30 -5.49 9.72
N PHE A 71 2.46 -5.39 10.77
CA PHE A 71 1.49 -6.43 11.12
C PHE A 71 0.08 -6.13 10.59
N LYS A 72 -0.36 -4.86 10.66
CA LYS A 72 -1.68 -4.47 10.13
C LYS A 72 -1.61 -4.12 8.64
N GLY A 73 -0.40 -3.91 8.09
CA GLY A 73 -0.19 -3.56 6.68
C GLY A 73 -0.60 -2.12 6.35
N MET A 74 -0.63 -1.26 7.37
CA MET A 74 -1.02 0.14 7.23
C MET A 74 0.10 0.95 6.57
N SER A 75 -0.24 1.97 5.77
CA SER A 75 0.80 2.86 5.23
C SER A 75 1.48 3.65 6.35
N MET A 76 2.69 4.15 6.12
CA MET A 76 3.40 4.95 7.14
C MET A 76 2.61 6.20 7.54
N VAL A 77 1.91 6.82 6.59
CA VAL A 77 1.09 8.02 6.83
C VAL A 77 -0.14 7.66 7.64
N ASP A 78 -0.85 6.59 7.27
CA ASP A 78 -2.06 6.17 7.97
C ASP A 78 -1.73 5.69 9.39
N ALA A 79 -0.63 4.95 9.56
CA ALA A 79 -0.16 4.46 10.87
C ALA A 79 0.23 5.61 11.79
N LYS A 80 0.94 6.61 11.26
CA LYS A 80 1.28 7.81 12.03
C LYS A 80 0.03 8.59 12.42
N ARG A 81 -0.89 8.82 11.48
CA ARG A 81 -2.12 9.54 11.72
C ARG A 81 -2.98 8.86 12.79
N LEU A 82 -3.08 7.53 12.75
CA LEU A 82 -3.81 6.76 13.78
C LEU A 82 -3.19 6.95 15.17
N VAL A 83 -1.86 6.85 15.28
CA VAL A 83 -1.16 7.03 16.56
C VAL A 83 -1.26 8.47 17.06
N ASP A 84 -1.19 9.46 16.17
CA ASP A 84 -1.36 10.88 16.51
C ASP A 84 -2.80 11.15 17.01
N THR A 85 -3.83 10.60 16.35
CA THR A 85 -5.23 10.70 16.83
C THR A 85 -5.46 10.04 18.19
N ILE A 86 -4.77 8.93 18.50
CA ILE A 86 -4.91 8.25 19.80
C ILE A 86 -4.18 8.98 20.93
N LYS A 87 -3.17 9.78 20.57
CA LYS A 87 -2.35 10.53 21.52
C LYS A 87 -2.97 11.86 21.93
N GLU A 88 -3.76 12.48 21.05
CA GLU A 88 -4.62 13.63 21.39
C GLU A 88 -5.69 13.25 22.42
#